data_AF-A0AAQ4FPR3-F1
#
_entry.id   AF-A0AAQ4FPR3-F1
#
_cell.length_a   1.000
_cell.length_b   1.000
_cell.length_c   1.000
_cell.angle_alpha   90.00
_cell.angle_beta   90.00
_cell.angle_gamma   90.00
#
_symmetry.space_group_name_H-M   'P 1'
#
loop_
_entity.id
_entity.type
_entity.pdbx_description
1 polymer ?
#
loop_
_entity_poly.entity_id
_entity_poly.type
_entity_poly.pdbx_seq_one_letter_code
_entity_poly.pdbx_strand_id
1 'polypeptide(L)'
;MREVLRLQLPSPVARIIWHARLNQLLAGLACGEVRLLYDAAYSHHGALLGAFKAALARPTPQGLTQAQVLTPHALPLFREERPRSSRKRLEKARKNPVLSQRHDLPVTGPGQAGRIASTGNSLSSNILRNLGTTKRVDDNVDPREAILKFAKKAAENPY
;
A
#
# COMPACT_ATOMS: atom_id res chain seq x y z
N MET A 1 -36.40 46.00 -1.07
CA MET A 1 -35.23 45.23 -1.54
C MET A 1 -35.31 43.85 -0.91
N ARG A 2 -35.29 42.78 -1.70
CA ARG A 2 -35.22 41.41 -1.17
C ARG A 2 -33.75 41.02 -1.00
N GLU A 3 -33.37 40.56 0.18
CA GLU A 3 -32.07 39.92 0.41
C GLU A 3 -32.08 38.56 -0.30
N VAL A 4 -31.12 38.32 -1.19
CA VAL A 4 -31.07 37.07 -1.99
C VAL A 4 -30.23 36.00 -1.27
N LEU A 5 -29.10 36.38 -0.68
CA LEU A 5 -28.18 35.43 -0.06
C LEU A 5 -27.29 36.12 0.98
N ARG A 6 -27.10 35.49 2.14
CA ARG A 6 -26.16 35.90 3.19
C ARG A 6 -25.03 34.88 3.33
N LEU A 7 -23.79 35.32 3.24
CA LEU A 7 -22.60 34.47 3.39
C LEU A 7 -21.77 34.92 4.59
N GLN A 8 -21.33 33.95 5.39
CA GLN A 8 -20.35 34.18 6.45
C GLN A 8 -18.95 33.97 5.88
N LEU A 9 -18.13 35.01 5.96
CA LEU A 9 -16.73 34.99 5.52
C LEU A 9 -15.82 34.91 6.76
N PRO A 10 -14.67 34.21 6.67
CA PRO A 10 -13.78 34.01 7.83
C PRO A 10 -13.08 35.28 8.32
N SER A 11 -13.03 36.32 7.50
CA SER A 11 -12.34 37.59 7.78
C SER A 11 -13.18 38.73 7.20
N PRO A 12 -13.07 39.96 7.76
CA PRO A 12 -13.72 41.14 7.19
C PRO A 12 -13.29 41.37 5.74
N VAL A 13 -14.20 41.94 4.95
CA VAL A 13 -13.99 42.22 3.53
C VAL A 13 -13.34 43.60 3.39
N ALA A 14 -12.18 43.65 2.74
CA ALA A 14 -11.46 44.89 2.49
C ALA A 14 -11.92 45.58 1.19
N ARG A 15 -12.20 44.79 0.13
CA ARG A 15 -12.64 45.32 -1.16
C ARG A 15 -13.53 44.33 -1.89
N ILE A 16 -14.56 44.84 -2.56
CA ILE A 16 -15.47 44.07 -3.40
C ILE A 16 -15.45 44.65 -4.81
N ILE A 17 -15.40 43.79 -5.83
CA ILE A 17 -15.50 44.16 -7.23
C ILE A 17 -16.49 43.20 -7.92
N TRP A 18 -17.45 43.77 -8.65
CA TRP A 18 -18.35 43.01 -9.51
C TRP A 18 -17.89 43.08 -10.96
N HIS A 19 -17.82 41.93 -11.64
CA HIS A 19 -17.51 41.88 -13.06
C HIS A 19 -18.77 41.70 -13.92
N ALA A 20 -19.25 42.79 -14.52
CA ALA A 20 -20.54 42.82 -15.24
C ALA A 20 -20.69 41.78 -16.37
N ARG A 21 -19.63 41.50 -17.14
CA ARG A 21 -19.71 40.52 -18.25
C ARG A 21 -19.71 39.07 -17.78
N LEU A 22 -19.12 38.79 -16.61
CA LEU A 22 -18.97 37.42 -16.11
C LEU A 22 -20.03 37.09 -15.05
N ASN A 23 -20.68 38.12 -14.48
CA ASN A 23 -21.56 38.00 -13.31
C ASN A 23 -20.88 37.29 -12.13
N GLN A 24 -19.65 37.72 -11.83
CA GLN A 24 -18.81 37.19 -10.74
C GLN A 24 -18.43 38.30 -9.78
N LEU A 25 -18.47 38.01 -8.48
CA LEU A 25 -18.10 38.94 -7.42
C LEU A 25 -16.77 38.49 -6.80
N LEU A 26 -15.77 39.37 -6.86
CA LEU A 26 -14.48 39.16 -6.21
C LEU A 26 -14.49 39.91 -4.88
N ALA A 27 -14.33 39.17 -3.79
CA ALA A 27 -14.18 39.69 -2.45
C ALA A 27 -12.72 39.48 -1.99
N GLY A 28 -12.01 40.57 -1.76
CA GLY A 28 -10.70 40.56 -1.09
C GLY A 28 -10.91 40.66 0.42
N LEU A 29 -10.45 39.65 1.15
CA LEU A 29 -10.53 39.61 2.61
C LEU A 29 -9.28 40.24 3.24
N ALA A 30 -9.41 40.78 4.45
CA ALA A 30 -8.29 41.37 5.19
C ALA A 30 -7.18 40.35 5.52
N CYS A 31 -7.49 39.05 5.55
CA CYS A 31 -6.51 37.98 5.72
C CYS A 31 -5.61 37.74 4.50
N GLY A 32 -5.79 38.46 3.39
CA GLY A 32 -5.03 38.29 2.16
C GLY A 32 -5.57 37.20 1.24
N GLU A 33 -6.63 36.50 1.63
CA GLU A 33 -7.36 35.60 0.74
C GLU A 33 -8.30 36.37 -0.19
N VAL A 34 -8.40 35.92 -1.44
CA VAL A 34 -9.40 36.39 -2.40
C VAL A 34 -10.41 35.28 -2.63
N ARG A 35 -11.68 35.57 -2.36
CA ARG A 35 -12.79 34.64 -2.64
C ARG A 35 -13.60 35.16 -3.81
N LEU A 36 -13.82 34.27 -4.79
CA LEU A 36 -14.64 34.54 -5.96
C LEU A 36 -15.98 33.86 -5.80
N LEU A 37 -17.04 34.66 -5.73
CA LEU A 37 -18.43 34.22 -5.61
C LEU A 37 -19.07 34.26 -6.99
N TYR A 38 -19.75 33.17 -7.34
CA TYR A 38 -20.44 33.02 -8.62
C TYR A 38 -21.74 32.25 -8.42
N ASP A 39 -22.71 32.50 -9.29
CA ASP A 39 -23.92 31.69 -9.42
C ASP A 39 -23.75 30.74 -10.61
N ALA A 40 -23.92 29.43 -10.42
CA ALA A 40 -23.75 28.45 -11.49
C ALA A 40 -24.74 28.64 -12.65
N ALA A 41 -25.90 29.26 -12.42
CA ALA A 41 -26.91 29.47 -13.45
C ALA A 41 -26.68 30.74 -14.29
N TYR A 42 -26.20 31.83 -13.66
CA TYR A 42 -26.12 33.17 -14.29
C TYR A 42 -24.69 33.66 -14.56
N SER A 43 -23.70 33.04 -13.94
CA SER A 43 -22.29 33.33 -14.19
C SER A 43 -21.82 32.63 -15.46
N HIS A 44 -20.87 33.25 -16.16
CA HIS A 44 -20.29 32.69 -17.37
C HIS A 44 -18.76 32.69 -17.29
N HIS A 45 -18.12 31.66 -17.85
CA HIS A 45 -16.66 31.53 -17.96
C HIS A 45 -15.92 31.76 -16.61
N GLY A 46 -14.67 32.25 -16.64
CA GLY A 46 -13.92 32.64 -15.45
C GLY A 46 -13.77 31.49 -14.44
N ALA A 47 -14.25 31.71 -13.22
CA ALA A 47 -14.21 30.71 -12.15
C ALA A 47 -14.90 29.38 -12.51
N LEU A 48 -15.94 29.40 -13.34
CA LEU A 48 -16.65 28.19 -13.75
C LEU A 48 -15.74 27.24 -14.55
N LEU A 49 -14.77 27.76 -15.31
CA LEU A 49 -13.83 26.93 -16.07
C LEU A 49 -12.94 26.08 -15.15
N GLY A 50 -12.62 26.61 -13.97
CA GLY A 50 -11.81 25.92 -12.95
C GLY A 50 -12.64 25.15 -11.92
N ALA A 51 -13.89 25.54 -11.68
CA ALA A 51 -14.73 24.98 -10.64
C ALA A 51 -15.11 23.51 -10.86
N PHE A 52 -15.24 23.06 -12.11
CA PHE A 52 -15.50 21.65 -12.43
C PHE A 52 -14.31 20.74 -12.16
N LYS A 53 -13.09 21.31 -12.10
CA LYS A 53 -11.89 20.54 -11.82
C LYS A 53 -11.80 20.33 -10.32
N ALA A 54 -12.25 19.17 -9.86
CA ALA A 54 -12.05 18.73 -8.48
C ALA A 54 -10.57 18.96 -8.10
N ALA A 55 -10.35 19.59 -6.95
CA ALA A 55 -9.01 19.80 -6.45
C ALA A 55 -8.29 18.45 -6.41
N LEU A 56 -7.16 18.34 -7.14
CA LEU A 56 -6.37 17.13 -7.09
C LEU A 56 -5.97 16.92 -5.64
N ALA A 57 -6.47 15.83 -5.04
CA ALA A 57 -6.15 15.49 -3.67
C ALA A 57 -4.63 15.50 -3.56
N ARG A 58 -4.09 16.43 -2.77
CA ARG A 58 -2.66 16.42 -2.47
C ARG A 58 -2.42 15.08 -1.79
N PRO A 59 -1.49 14.25 -2.28
CA PRO A 59 -1.18 13.01 -1.59
C PRO A 59 -0.77 13.41 -0.17
N THR A 60 -1.62 13.09 0.80
CA THR A 60 -1.23 13.12 2.20
C THR A 60 0.01 12.24 2.29
N PRO A 61 1.12 12.69 2.89
CA PRO A 61 2.28 11.85 3.10
C PRO A 61 1.90 10.75 4.10
N GLN A 62 1.19 9.73 3.62
CA GLN A 62 0.86 8.52 4.34
C GLN A 62 2.08 7.63 4.24
N GLY A 63 2.99 7.87 5.18
CA GLY A 63 4.22 7.14 5.33
C GLY A 63 5.20 7.99 6.11
N LEU A 64 5.79 7.40 7.15
CA LEU A 64 7.05 7.86 7.71
C LEU A 64 8.14 7.75 6.63
N THR A 65 8.09 8.62 5.62
CA THR A 65 9.25 8.84 4.79
C THR A 65 10.26 9.49 5.73
N GLN A 66 11.27 8.73 6.16
CA GLN A 66 12.41 9.27 6.88
C GLN A 66 12.86 10.51 6.11
N ALA A 67 12.66 11.68 6.69
CA ALA A 67 13.07 12.93 6.07
C ALA A 67 14.58 12.87 5.98
N GLN A 68 15.10 12.76 4.75
CA GLN A 68 16.52 12.63 4.50
C GLN A 68 17.24 13.87 5.06
N VAL A 69 18.07 13.70 6.09
CA VAL A 69 18.84 14.79 6.68
C VAL A 69 20.07 15.04 5.81
N LEU A 70 20.03 16.13 5.03
CA LEU A 70 21.13 16.48 4.13
C LEU A 70 22.18 17.31 4.88
N THR A 71 23.38 16.74 5.07
CA THR A 71 24.54 17.43 5.66
C THR A 71 25.38 18.08 4.55
N PRO A 72 25.39 19.43 4.43
CA PRO A 72 26.03 20.11 3.30
C PRO A 72 27.55 20.00 3.28
N HIS A 73 28.18 19.79 4.44
CA HIS A 73 29.63 19.73 4.61
C HIS A 73 30.16 18.34 5.00
N ALA A 74 29.37 17.27 4.83
CA ALA A 74 29.86 15.92 5.07
C ALA A 74 30.91 15.52 4.02
N LEU A 75 31.89 14.71 4.43
CA LEU A 75 32.85 14.11 3.50
C LEU A 75 32.11 13.38 2.37
N PRO A 76 32.66 13.34 1.14
CA PRO A 76 32.02 12.67 0.01
C PRO A 76 31.60 11.22 0.30
N LEU A 77 32.34 10.52 1.16
CA LEU A 77 32.05 9.15 1.57
C LEU A 77 30.74 9.02 2.39
N PHE A 78 30.37 10.05 3.16
CA PHE A 78 29.15 10.08 3.98
C PHE A 78 28.01 10.85 3.31
N ARG A 79 28.24 11.39 2.11
CA ARG A 79 27.26 12.18 1.39
C ARG A 79 26.27 11.26 0.70
N GLU A 80 25.05 11.20 1.21
CA GLU A 80 23.97 10.47 0.56
C GLU A 80 23.62 11.09 -0.80
N GLU A 81 23.52 10.25 -1.84
CA GLU A 81 23.11 10.71 -3.17
C GLU A 81 21.64 11.14 -3.15
N ARG A 82 21.38 12.37 -3.61
CA ARG A 82 20.02 12.91 -3.73
C ARG A 82 19.35 12.37 -5.01
N PRO A 83 18.27 11.57 -4.93
CA PRO A 83 17.53 11.19 -6.12
C PRO A 83 16.81 12.43 -6.69
N ARG A 84 17.24 12.92 -7.85
CA ARG A 84 16.61 14.07 -8.52
C ARG A 84 15.19 13.77 -9.02
N SER A 85 14.85 12.50 -9.25
CA SER A 85 13.52 12.07 -9.67
C SER A 85 13.23 10.61 -9.25
N SER A 86 11.95 10.27 -9.13
CA SER A 86 11.48 8.90 -8.87
C SER A 86 12.02 7.92 -9.92
N ARG A 87 12.05 8.34 -11.18
CA ARG A 87 12.58 7.56 -12.31
C ARG A 87 14.05 7.19 -12.10
N LYS A 88 14.92 8.15 -11.80
CA LYS A 88 16.36 7.89 -11.59
C LYS A 88 16.62 6.98 -10.39
N ARG A 89 15.82 7.11 -9.32
CA ARG A 89 15.88 6.20 -8.16
C ARG A 89 15.59 4.76 -8.57
N LEU A 90 14.58 4.55 -9.41
CA LEU A 90 14.15 3.24 -9.88
C LEU A 90 15.18 2.62 -10.85
N GLU A 91 15.77 3.43 -11.74
CA GLU A 91 16.89 3.01 -12.60
C GLU A 91 18.12 2.58 -11.78
N LYS A 92 18.48 3.32 -10.72
CA LYS A 92 19.58 2.95 -9.82
C LYS A 92 19.27 1.65 -9.05
N ALA A 93 18.06 1.52 -8.53
CA ALA A 93 17.63 0.31 -7.81
C ALA A 93 17.70 -0.94 -8.69
N ARG A 94 17.35 -0.81 -9.99
CA ARG A 94 17.46 -1.91 -10.97
C ARG A 94 18.91 -2.34 -11.26
N LYS A 95 19.88 -1.42 -11.16
CA LYS A 95 21.31 -1.73 -11.38
C LYS A 95 21.93 -2.52 -10.23
N ASN A 96 21.38 -2.41 -9.02
CA ASN A 96 21.87 -3.13 -7.85
C ASN A 96 21.36 -4.58 -7.90
N PRO A 97 22.23 -5.60 -7.99
CA PRO A 97 21.82 -6.99 -8.16
C PRO A 97 20.97 -7.52 -7.00
N VAL A 98 21.24 -7.04 -5.77
CA VAL A 98 20.49 -7.44 -4.56
C VAL A 98 19.11 -6.78 -4.51
N LEU A 99 18.99 -5.48 -4.81
CA LEU A 99 17.71 -4.77 -4.75
C LEU A 99 16.80 -5.07 -5.94
N SER A 100 17.39 -5.44 -7.09
CA SER A 100 16.65 -5.80 -8.29
C SER A 100 16.19 -7.26 -8.28
N GLN A 101 16.77 -8.10 -7.41
CA GLN A 101 16.36 -9.49 -7.25
C GLN A 101 14.94 -9.55 -6.70
N ARG A 102 14.04 -10.09 -7.51
CA ARG A 102 12.70 -10.46 -7.02
C ARG A 102 12.87 -11.63 -6.06
N HIS A 103 12.23 -11.54 -4.90
CA HIS A 103 12.17 -12.67 -3.98
C HIS A 103 11.63 -13.92 -4.66
N ASP A 104 12.19 -15.07 -4.27
CA ASP A 104 11.76 -16.35 -4.79
C ASP A 104 10.29 -16.61 -4.47
N LEU A 105 9.51 -16.89 -5.51
CA LEU A 105 8.11 -17.22 -5.34
C LEU A 105 7.96 -18.58 -4.67
N PRO A 106 6.83 -18.80 -3.97
CA PRO A 106 6.44 -20.15 -3.57
C PRO A 106 6.32 -21.03 -4.83
N VAL A 107 6.89 -22.23 -4.77
CA VAL A 107 6.90 -23.17 -5.88
C VAL A 107 5.46 -23.62 -6.15
N THR A 108 4.91 -23.12 -7.26
CA THR A 108 3.57 -23.46 -7.74
C THR A 108 3.75 -24.33 -8.98
N GLY A 109 3.54 -25.65 -8.84
CA GLY A 109 3.76 -26.63 -9.91
C GLY A 109 4.60 -27.84 -9.46
N PRO A 110 5.04 -28.72 -10.39
CA PRO A 110 5.93 -29.81 -10.05
C PRO A 110 7.26 -29.26 -9.50
N GLY A 111 7.76 -29.82 -8.41
CA GLY A 111 9.02 -29.39 -7.80
C GLY A 111 10.17 -29.45 -8.81
N GLN A 112 10.88 -28.35 -9.00
CA GLN A 112 11.99 -28.23 -9.94
C GLN A 112 13.25 -27.75 -9.21
N ALA A 113 14.42 -28.21 -9.66
CA ALA A 113 15.73 -27.80 -9.14
C ALA A 113 15.92 -27.99 -7.61
N GLY A 114 15.39 -29.08 -7.06
CA GLY A 114 15.57 -29.45 -5.65
C GLY A 114 14.60 -28.76 -4.67
N ARG A 115 13.71 -27.88 -5.15
CA ARG A 115 12.65 -27.28 -4.32
C ARG A 115 11.40 -28.16 -4.35
N ILE A 116 10.91 -28.56 -3.18
CA ILE A 116 9.71 -29.38 -3.03
C ILE A 116 8.48 -28.46 -3.12
N ALA A 117 7.52 -28.81 -3.98
CA ALA A 117 6.27 -28.09 -4.08
C ALA A 117 5.39 -28.33 -2.84
N SER A 118 4.66 -27.31 -2.40
CA SER A 118 3.75 -27.42 -1.26
C SER A 118 2.60 -28.42 -1.50
N THR A 119 2.23 -28.63 -2.78
CA THR A 119 1.14 -29.54 -3.16
C THR A 119 1.47 -30.35 -4.41
N GLY A 120 1.85 -31.61 -4.19
CA GLY A 120 1.15 -32.78 -4.75
C GLY A 120 1.02 -32.95 -6.26
N ASN A 121 1.80 -32.26 -7.09
CA ASN A 121 1.64 -32.34 -8.54
C ASN A 121 2.21 -33.63 -9.18
N SER A 122 2.91 -34.47 -8.42
CA SER A 122 3.38 -35.78 -8.85
C SER A 122 2.66 -36.90 -8.10
N LEU A 123 2.43 -38.03 -8.77
CA LEU A 123 1.88 -39.25 -8.17
C LEU A 123 2.72 -39.68 -6.95
N SER A 124 4.04 -39.58 -7.03
CA SER A 124 4.96 -39.89 -5.93
C SER A 124 4.71 -39.01 -4.70
N SER A 125 4.47 -37.71 -4.89
CA SER A 125 4.14 -36.77 -3.80
C SER A 125 2.75 -37.05 -3.21
N ASN A 126 1.78 -37.43 -4.04
CA ASN A 126 0.43 -37.81 -3.60
C ASN A 126 0.46 -39.11 -2.79
N ILE A 127 1.14 -40.15 -3.27
CA ILE A 127 1.31 -41.43 -2.57
C ILE A 127 2.03 -41.20 -1.23
N LEU A 128 3.13 -40.44 -1.21
CA LEU A 128 3.88 -40.17 0.02
C LEU A 128 3.02 -39.41 1.05
N ARG A 129 2.22 -38.44 0.60
CA ARG A 129 1.27 -37.71 1.45
C ARG A 129 0.20 -38.66 2.01
N ASN A 130 -0.41 -39.50 1.18
CA ASN A 130 -1.45 -40.43 1.61
C ASN A 130 -0.91 -41.49 2.56
N LEU A 131 0.30 -42.02 2.31
CA LEU A 131 0.98 -42.95 3.23
C LEU A 131 1.30 -42.28 4.57
N GLY A 132 1.85 -41.06 4.55
CA GLY A 132 2.14 -40.27 5.74
C GLY A 132 0.91 -39.72 6.48
N THR A 133 -0.29 -39.86 5.91
CA THR A 133 -1.56 -39.48 6.57
C THR A 133 -2.33 -40.71 7.07
N THR A 134 -2.25 -41.84 6.36
CA THR A 134 -2.95 -43.10 6.70
C THR A 134 -2.19 -43.97 7.70
N LYS A 135 -0.85 -43.88 7.73
CA LYS A 135 0.03 -44.60 8.68
C LYS A 135 0.85 -43.63 9.52
N ARG A 136 0.23 -42.61 10.11
CA ARG A 136 0.90 -41.88 11.19
C ARG A 136 1.02 -42.83 12.37
N VAL A 137 2.22 -43.38 12.56
CA VAL A 137 2.65 -43.76 13.90
C VAL A 137 2.64 -42.44 14.67
N ASP A 138 1.87 -42.39 15.75
CA ASP A 138 1.85 -41.21 16.60
C ASP A 138 3.23 -41.13 17.25
N ASP A 139 4.05 -40.19 16.79
CA ASP A 139 5.42 -39.98 17.27
C ASP A 139 5.46 -39.63 18.77
N ASN A 140 4.30 -39.33 19.38
CA ASN A 140 4.15 -39.07 20.81
C ASN A 140 3.84 -40.33 21.63
N VAL A 141 3.67 -41.50 21.01
CA VAL A 141 3.43 -42.74 21.75
C VAL A 141 4.76 -43.34 22.18
N ASP A 142 4.96 -43.44 23.49
CA ASP A 142 6.14 -44.05 24.06
C ASP A 142 6.28 -45.51 23.58
N PRO A 143 7.47 -45.93 23.09
CA PRO A 143 7.66 -47.25 22.47
C PRO A 143 7.36 -48.40 23.44
N ARG A 144 7.52 -48.14 24.74
CA ARG A 144 7.19 -49.08 25.83
C ARG A 144 5.69 -49.35 25.90
N GLU A 145 4.86 -48.32 25.81
CA GLU A 145 3.40 -48.47 25.91
C GLU A 145 2.83 -49.20 24.70
N ALA A 146 3.39 -48.94 23.50
CA ALA A 146 3.03 -49.63 22.28
C ALA A 146 3.26 -51.15 22.39
N ILE A 147 4.41 -51.59 22.93
CA ILE A 147 4.71 -53.01 23.13
C ILE A 147 3.79 -53.62 24.20
N LEU A 148 3.57 -52.93 25.32
CA LEU A 148 2.73 -53.42 26.41
C LEU A 148 1.26 -53.59 26.01
N LYS A 149 0.75 -52.79 25.08
CA LYS A 149 -0.61 -52.91 24.54
C LYS A 149 -0.86 -54.26 23.86
N PHE A 150 0.16 -54.85 23.24
CA PHE A 150 0.05 -56.16 22.58
C PHE A 150 0.33 -57.34 23.52
N ALA A 151 0.99 -57.12 24.67
CA ALA A 151 1.30 -58.17 25.63
C ALA A 151 0.05 -58.87 26.17
N LYS A 152 -1.02 -58.13 26.47
CA LYS A 152 -2.31 -58.72 26.92
C LYS A 152 -2.98 -59.56 25.83
N LYS A 153 -2.99 -59.06 24.60
CA LYS A 153 -3.57 -59.76 23.44
C LYS A 153 -2.82 -61.06 23.12
N ALA A 154 -1.50 -61.06 23.27
CA ALA A 154 -0.66 -62.24 23.07
C ALA A 154 -0.87 -63.31 24.16
N ALA A 155 -1.16 -62.90 25.40
CA ALA A 155 -1.47 -63.84 26.49
C ALA A 155 -2.84 -64.52 26.30
N GLU A 156 -3.83 -63.81 25.75
CA GLU A 156 -5.19 -64.32 25.55
C GLU A 156 -5.32 -65.26 24.33
N ASN A 157 -4.51 -65.08 23.28
CA ASN A 157 -4.48 -65.97 22.11
C ASN A 157 -3.03 -66.38 21.79
N PRO A 158 -2.50 -67.42 22.46
CA PRO A 158 -1.11 -67.87 22.30
C PRO A 158 -0.83 -68.66 21.01
N TYR A 159 -1.83 -68.88 20.15
CA TYR A 159 -1.72 -69.58 18.86
C TYR A 159 -2.55 -68.88 17.78
#